data_AF-A0A0B8NUM3-F1
#
_entry.id   AF-A0A0B8NUM3-F1
#
_cell.length_a   1.000
_cell.length_b   1.000
_cell.length_c   1.000
_cell.angle_alpha   90.00
_cell.angle_beta   90.00
_cell.angle_gamma   90.00
#
_symmetry.space_group_name_H-M   'P 1'
#
loop_
_entity.id
_entity.type
_entity.pdbx_description
1 polymer ?
#
loop_
_entity_poly.entity_id
_entity_poly.type
_entity_poly.pdbx_seq_one_letter_code
_entity_poly.pdbx_strand_id
1 'polypeptide(L)'
;MAVALFTFSPADPSWSQTAWGGEVQNAGGLFGAWIADTLLFTFGVLAYALPPALILLTWTTFRKRMPDESIDLMLWGTRLLGGALLIVTSCGLADINFDDIWYFSSGGVIGDVITSLAIPTLNSLGTTLALLFLWGASFTLFTGVSWLSIVESIGQATLDAFAKALNFVRGDKEQVIEPLAWTIRSLCTQIRLQTKS
;
A
#
# COMPACT_ATOMS: atom_id res chain seq x y z
N MET A 1 2.79 18.12 -4.73
CA MET A 1 2.70 17.61 -3.35
C MET A 1 3.80 16.59 -3.02
N ALA A 2 3.93 15.46 -3.75
CA ALA A 2 4.99 14.48 -3.48
C ALA A 2 6.41 15.09 -3.49
N VAL A 3 6.76 15.82 -4.56
CA VAL A 3 8.05 16.52 -4.66
C VAL A 3 8.27 17.45 -3.47
N ALA A 4 7.26 18.25 -3.11
CA ALA A 4 7.35 19.18 -1.99
C ALA A 4 7.61 18.48 -0.64
N LEU A 5 7.00 17.31 -0.40
CA LEU A 5 7.24 16.50 0.80
C LEU A 5 8.65 15.90 0.82
N PHE A 6 9.11 15.35 -0.30
CA PHE A 6 10.44 14.73 -0.39
C PHE A 6 11.58 15.75 -0.33
N THR A 7 11.35 16.99 -0.77
CA THR A 7 12.31 18.09 -0.70
C THR A 7 11.98 19.06 0.43
N PHE A 8 11.32 18.60 1.49
CA PHE A 8 11.03 19.44 2.65
C PHE A 8 12.32 19.83 3.38
N SER A 9 12.45 21.10 3.73
CA SER A 9 13.55 21.62 4.55
C SER A 9 12.96 22.41 5.73
N PRO A 10 13.31 22.08 6.99
CA PRO A 10 12.87 22.87 8.16
C PRO A 10 13.38 24.31 8.16
N ALA A 11 14.38 24.63 7.33
CA ALA A 11 14.90 25.99 7.17
C ALA A 11 14.06 26.86 6.21
N ASP A 12 13.15 26.25 5.45
CA ASP A 12 12.29 26.98 4.52
C ASP A 12 11.19 27.74 5.27
N PRO A 13 10.80 28.94 4.78
CA PRO A 13 9.70 29.70 5.35
C PRO A 13 8.36 28.97 5.27
N SER A 14 7.75 28.71 6.43
CA SER A 14 6.40 28.17 6.58
C SER A 14 5.68 28.83 7.77
N TRP A 15 4.43 28.46 8.04
CA TRP A 15 3.67 29.01 9.17
C TRP A 15 4.11 28.42 10.52
N SER A 16 4.66 27.20 10.52
CA SER A 16 5.10 26.52 11.74
C SER A 16 6.62 26.52 11.95
N GLN A 17 7.40 26.97 10.96
CA GLN A 17 8.87 27.03 11.03
C GLN A 17 9.38 28.47 10.97
N THR A 18 10.47 28.74 11.70
CA THR A 18 11.21 30.00 11.62
C THR A 18 12.20 29.96 10.46
N ALA A 19 11.98 30.82 9.47
CA ALA A 19 12.88 30.98 8.33
C ALA A 19 14.10 31.83 8.68
N TRP A 20 15.29 31.38 8.29
CA TRP A 20 16.55 32.12 8.51
C TRP A 20 17.00 32.87 7.25
N GLY A 21 16.09 33.63 6.65
CA GLY A 21 16.39 34.62 5.58
C GLY A 21 17.09 34.10 4.32
N GLY A 22 17.13 32.77 4.10
CA GLY A 22 17.78 32.13 2.96
C GLY A 22 16.87 31.94 1.75
N GLU A 23 17.45 31.44 0.66
CA GLU A 23 16.71 31.01 -0.52
C GLU A 23 15.91 29.72 -0.21
N VAL A 24 14.70 29.61 -0.76
CA VAL A 24 13.81 28.46 -0.52
C VAL A 24 14.38 27.22 -1.20
N GLN A 25 14.64 26.18 -0.42
CA GLN A 25 15.24 24.92 -0.87
C GLN A 25 14.20 23.93 -1.42
N ASN A 26 12.94 24.03 -1.00
CA ASN A 26 11.88 23.19 -1.51
C ASN A 26 11.77 23.30 -3.04
N ALA A 27 11.81 22.17 -3.75
CA ALA A 27 11.70 22.16 -5.21
C ALA A 27 10.32 22.61 -5.71
N GLY A 28 9.30 22.63 -4.84
CA GLY A 28 8.00 23.26 -5.10
C GLY A 28 7.97 24.76 -4.79
N GLY A 29 9.11 25.37 -4.47
CA GLY A 29 9.24 26.75 -4.01
C GLY A 29 8.53 27.01 -2.68
N LEU A 30 8.26 28.28 -2.38
CA LEU A 30 7.58 28.70 -1.14
C LEU A 30 6.25 27.99 -0.93
N PHE A 31 5.47 27.83 -2.01
CA PHE A 31 4.19 27.14 -1.94
C PHE A 31 4.34 25.65 -1.60
N GLY A 32 5.36 25.00 -2.18
CA GLY A 32 5.72 23.63 -1.82
C GLY A 32 6.10 23.48 -0.36
N ALA A 33 6.93 24.39 0.16
CA ALA A 33 7.33 24.41 1.56
C ALA A 33 6.11 24.49 2.50
N TRP A 34 5.17 25.40 2.24
CA TRP A 34 3.93 25.52 3.01
C TRP A 34 3.03 24.29 2.96
N ILE A 35 2.88 23.66 1.79
CA ILE A 35 2.10 22.44 1.66
C ILE A 35 2.75 21.31 2.47
N ALA A 36 4.06 21.10 2.30
CA ALA A 36 4.77 20.03 2.97
C ALA A 36 4.73 20.19 4.50
N ASP A 37 4.97 21.41 4.97
CA ASP A 37 4.85 21.80 6.38
C ASP A 37 3.47 21.48 6.95
N THR A 38 2.40 21.91 6.26
CA THR A 38 1.02 21.70 6.70
C THR A 38 0.66 20.22 6.76
N LEU A 39 1.08 19.44 5.76
CA LEU A 39 0.79 18.01 5.71
C LEU A 39 1.57 17.24 6.78
N LEU A 40 2.85 17.54 6.98
CA LEU A 40 3.67 16.93 8.03
C LEU A 40 3.16 17.32 9.43
N PHE A 41 2.78 18.58 9.64
CA PHE A 41 2.16 19.03 10.88
C PHE A 41 0.85 18.28 11.17
N THR A 42 0.01 18.10 10.16
CA THR A 42 -1.34 17.54 10.35
C THR A 42 -1.31 16.02 10.51
N PHE A 43 -0.53 15.33 9.68
CA PHE A 43 -0.57 13.86 9.52
C PHE A 43 0.74 13.16 9.91
N GLY A 44 1.80 13.90 10.24
CA GLY A 44 3.11 13.33 10.54
C GLY A 44 3.65 12.48 9.39
N VAL A 45 4.10 11.26 9.69
CA VAL A 45 4.64 10.32 8.70
C VAL A 45 3.60 9.91 7.65
N LEU A 46 2.30 9.96 7.97
CA LEU A 46 1.24 9.62 7.03
C LEU A 46 1.12 10.63 5.88
N ALA A 47 1.71 11.82 6.00
CA ALA A 47 1.80 12.79 4.91
C ALA A 47 2.42 12.19 3.63
N TYR A 48 3.42 11.31 3.77
CA TYR A 48 4.07 10.65 2.63
C TYR A 48 3.18 9.62 1.92
N ALA A 49 2.15 9.08 2.60
CA ALA A 49 1.19 8.14 2.02
C ALA A 49 0.07 8.85 1.22
N LEU A 50 -0.17 10.14 1.48
CA LEU A 50 -1.24 10.89 0.82
C LEU A 50 -1.05 11.05 -0.71
N PRO A 51 0.14 11.41 -1.24
CA PRO A 51 0.31 11.51 -2.69
C PRO A 51 -0.01 10.22 -3.46
N PRO A 52 0.54 9.04 -3.11
CA PRO A 52 0.19 7.81 -3.82
C PRO A 52 -1.27 7.41 -3.60
N ALA A 53 -1.85 7.64 -2.42
CA ALA A 53 -3.26 7.35 -2.16
C ALA A 53 -4.19 8.18 -3.07
N LEU A 54 -3.92 9.49 -3.23
CA LEU A 54 -4.68 10.36 -4.12
C LEU A 54 -4.55 9.93 -5.59
N ILE A 55 -3.35 9.54 -6.02
CA ILE A 55 -3.12 9.02 -7.37
C ILE A 55 -3.93 7.74 -7.60
N LEU A 56 -3.91 6.79 -6.66
CA LEU A 56 -4.68 5.56 -6.78
C LEU A 56 -6.20 5.82 -6.78
N LEU A 57 -6.68 6.72 -5.92
CA LEU A 57 -8.10 7.06 -5.84
C LEU A 57 -8.58 7.73 -7.13
N THR A 58 -7.82 8.69 -7.65
CA THR A 58 -8.12 9.34 -8.93
C THR A 58 -8.01 8.36 -10.10
N TRP A 59 -6.96 7.53 -10.16
CA TRP A 59 -6.82 6.53 -11.20
C TRP A 59 -8.00 5.54 -11.25
N THR A 60 -8.41 5.02 -10.08
CA THR A 60 -9.50 4.04 -9.99
C THR A 60 -10.87 4.64 -10.28
N THR A 61 -11.13 5.88 -9.84
CA THR A 61 -12.37 6.61 -10.14
C THR A 61 -12.51 6.93 -11.63
N PHE A 62 -11.45 7.44 -12.26
CA PHE A 62 -11.49 7.83 -13.67
C PHE A 62 -11.51 6.62 -14.62
N ARG A 63 -10.80 5.54 -14.29
CA ARG A 63 -10.75 4.35 -15.17
C ARG A 63 -12.03 3.51 -15.16
N LYS A 64 -12.81 3.56 -14.08
CA LYS A 64 -14.04 2.77 -13.94
C LYS A 64 -15.30 3.48 -14.43
N ARG A 65 -15.21 4.74 -14.86
CA ARG A 65 -16.40 5.51 -15.21
C ARG A 65 -16.92 5.12 -16.61
N MET A 66 -17.93 4.26 -16.64
CA MET A 66 -18.75 4.08 -17.84
C MET A 66 -19.72 5.27 -17.97
N PRO A 67 -20.05 5.72 -19.20
CA PRO A 67 -20.81 6.95 -19.43
C PRO A 67 -22.25 6.96 -18.90
N ASP A 68 -22.81 5.83 -18.43
CA ASP A 68 -24.21 5.69 -18.03
C ASP A 68 -24.40 5.12 -16.60
N GLU A 69 -23.38 5.22 -15.75
CA GLU A 69 -23.43 4.67 -14.39
C GLU A 69 -23.94 5.73 -13.39
N SER A 70 -25.06 5.45 -12.74
CA SER A 70 -25.61 6.29 -11.68
C SER A 70 -24.68 6.33 -10.47
N ILE A 71 -24.44 7.52 -9.90
CA ILE A 71 -23.61 7.67 -8.70
C ILE A 71 -24.34 7.08 -7.48
N ASP A 72 -23.86 5.95 -6.96
CA ASP A 72 -24.32 5.40 -5.68
C ASP A 72 -23.69 6.19 -4.52
N LEU A 73 -24.43 7.17 -4.01
CA LEU A 73 -24.01 8.02 -2.90
C LEU A 73 -23.75 7.24 -1.61
N MET A 74 -24.43 6.11 -1.40
CA MET A 74 -24.24 5.29 -0.19
C MET A 74 -22.90 4.55 -0.26
N LEU A 75 -22.56 4.00 -1.42
CA LEU A 75 -21.26 3.37 -1.64
C LEU A 75 -20.11 4.37 -1.53
N TRP A 76 -20.25 5.56 -2.13
CA TRP A 76 -19.22 6.59 -2.03
C TRP A 76 -19.11 7.14 -0.60
N GLY A 77 -20.23 7.36 0.08
CA GLY A 77 -20.26 7.83 1.47
C GLY A 77 -19.58 6.86 2.42
N THR A 78 -19.88 5.56 2.32
CA THR A 78 -19.25 4.52 3.14
C THR A 78 -17.74 4.43 2.88
N ARG A 79 -17.30 4.47 1.61
CA ARG A 79 -15.87 4.46 1.28
C ARG A 79 -15.14 5.70 1.80
N LEU A 80 -15.72 6.89 1.65
CA LEU A 80 -15.12 8.12 2.15
C LEU A 80 -15.00 8.09 3.69
N LEU A 81 -16.04 7.61 4.38
CA LEU A 81 -16.01 7.42 5.83
C LEU A 81 -14.91 6.42 6.24
N GLY A 82 -14.83 5.28 5.55
CA GLY A 82 -13.79 4.28 5.78
C GLY A 82 -12.39 4.84 5.57
N GLY A 83 -12.17 5.61 4.49
CA GLY A 83 -10.90 6.27 4.22
C GLY A 83 -10.52 7.30 5.28
N ALA A 84 -11.48 8.11 5.73
CA ALA A 84 -11.26 9.09 6.79
C ALA A 84 -10.88 8.42 8.11
N LEU A 85 -11.61 7.39 8.54
CA LEU A 85 -11.31 6.63 9.75
C LEU A 85 -9.97 5.89 9.65
N LEU A 86 -9.62 5.39 8.45
CA LEU A 86 -8.34 4.75 8.21
C LEU A 86 -7.18 5.73 8.40
N ILE A 87 -7.30 6.97 7.90
CA ILE A 87 -6.29 8.02 8.09
C ILE A 87 -6.18 8.37 9.57
N VAL A 88 -7.29 8.60 10.27
CA VAL A 88 -7.29 8.98 11.70
C VAL A 88 -6.66 7.88 12.56
N THR A 89 -7.06 6.62 12.36
CA THR A 89 -6.50 5.49 13.12
C THR A 89 -5.03 5.24 12.78
N SER A 90 -4.62 5.43 11.52
CA SER A 90 -3.20 5.40 11.14
C SER A 90 -2.37 6.51 11.80
N CYS A 91 -2.88 7.73 11.89
CA CYS A 91 -2.20 8.83 12.59
C CYS A 91 -2.02 8.50 14.08
N GLY A 92 -3.08 8.04 14.76
CA GLY A 92 -2.98 7.64 16.16
C GLY A 92 -2.06 6.43 16.40
N LEU A 93 -2.07 5.44 15.50
CA LEU A 93 -1.11 4.33 15.59
C LEU A 93 0.33 4.78 15.36
N ALA A 94 0.54 5.74 14.46
CA ALA A 94 1.87 6.25 14.19
C ALA A 94 2.44 7.03 15.38
N ASP A 95 1.62 7.84 16.04
CA ASP A 95 1.98 8.58 17.25
C ASP A 95 2.45 7.67 18.40
N ILE A 96 1.83 6.51 18.57
CA ILE A 96 2.19 5.57 19.65
C ILE A 96 3.44 4.74 19.32
N ASN A 97 3.71 4.47 18.03
CA ASN A 97 4.63 3.41 17.63
C ASN A 97 5.86 3.88 16.84
N PHE A 98 5.93 5.15 16.41
CA PHE A 98 7.08 5.68 15.67
C PHE A 98 7.68 6.90 16.37
N ASP A 99 9.00 7.04 16.27
CA ASP A 99 9.72 8.23 16.74
C ASP A 99 9.45 9.44 15.84
N ASP A 100 9.29 10.60 16.47
CA ASP A 100 8.98 11.88 15.81
C ASP A 100 9.92 12.21 14.65
N ILE A 101 9.38 12.88 13.64
CA ILE A 101 10.11 13.25 12.42
C ILE A 101 10.38 14.74 12.45
N TRP A 102 11.66 15.10 12.63
CA TRP A 102 12.11 16.48 12.81
C TRP A 102 11.47 17.13 14.05
N TYR A 103 10.56 18.08 13.85
CA TYR A 103 9.81 18.78 14.89
C TYR A 103 8.33 18.37 14.90
N PHE A 104 7.93 17.43 14.04
CA PHE A 104 6.55 16.98 13.92
C PHE A 104 6.37 15.64 14.62
N SER A 105 5.28 15.51 15.38
CA SER A 105 4.82 14.22 15.88
C SER A 105 4.67 13.22 14.72
N SER A 106 5.04 11.96 14.95
CA SER A 106 4.86 10.89 13.97
C SER A 106 3.42 10.73 13.47
N GLY A 107 2.43 10.99 14.33
CA GLY A 107 1.01 11.01 13.97
C GLY A 107 0.48 12.38 13.57
N GLY A 108 1.30 13.42 13.66
CA GLY A 108 0.89 14.82 13.56
C GLY A 108 -0.14 15.19 14.62
N VAL A 109 -0.72 16.40 14.49
CA VAL A 109 -1.71 16.91 15.45
C VAL A 109 -2.93 15.99 15.58
N ILE A 110 -3.30 15.26 14.54
CA ILE A 110 -4.41 14.30 14.60
C ILE A 110 -4.05 13.14 15.52
N GLY A 111 -2.84 12.59 15.39
CA GLY A 111 -2.31 11.55 16.27
C GLY A 111 -2.32 12.00 17.73
N ASP A 112 -1.67 13.14 18.01
CA ASP A 112 -1.57 13.73 19.35
C ASP A 112 -2.95 13.90 20.02
N VAL A 113 -3.95 14.39 19.28
CA VAL A 113 -5.31 14.57 19.81
C VAL A 113 -5.96 13.23 20.12
N ILE A 114 -5.82 12.24 19.24
CA ILE A 114 -6.41 10.91 19.47
C ILE A 114 -5.75 10.21 20.66
N THR A 115 -4.43 10.24 20.76
CA THR A 115 -3.68 9.54 21.80
C THR A 115 -3.79 10.22 23.16
N SER A 116 -3.79 11.56 23.20
CA SER A 116 -4.03 12.32 24.45
C SER A 116 -5.40 12.06 25.07
N LEU A 117 -6.40 11.69 24.26
CA LEU A 117 -7.73 11.30 24.74
C LEU A 117 -7.81 9.81 25.09
N ALA A 118 -7.21 8.94 24.28
CA ALA A 118 -7.35 7.50 24.42
C ALA A 118 -6.43 6.89 25.49
N ILE A 119 -5.16 7.29 25.53
CA ILE A 119 -4.15 6.71 26.44
C ILE A 119 -4.54 6.83 27.92
N PRO A 120 -5.07 7.97 28.42
CA PRO A 120 -5.49 8.06 29.82
C PRO A 120 -6.60 7.08 30.20
N THR A 121 -7.43 6.65 29.25
CA THR A 121 -8.57 5.77 29.48
C THR A 121 -8.24 4.30 29.28
N LEU A 122 -7.45 3.97 28.25
CA LEU A 122 -7.18 2.60 27.82
C LEU A 122 -5.75 2.13 28.10
N ASN A 123 -4.86 3.01 28.56
CA ASN A 123 -3.39 2.86 28.52
C ASN A 123 -2.83 2.72 27.08
N SER A 124 -1.51 2.72 26.93
CA SER A 124 -0.85 2.64 25.61
C SER A 124 -1.19 1.35 24.85
N LEU A 125 -1.14 0.20 25.52
CA LEU A 125 -1.43 -1.11 24.91
C LEU A 125 -2.90 -1.20 24.50
N GLY A 126 -3.82 -0.83 25.39
CA GLY A 126 -5.25 -0.86 25.10
C GLY A 126 -5.63 0.10 23.96
N THR A 127 -5.00 1.28 23.90
CA THR A 127 -5.19 2.23 22.80
C THR A 127 -4.74 1.64 21.47
N THR A 128 -3.54 1.06 21.41
CA THR A 128 -3.03 0.42 20.18
C THR A 128 -3.95 -0.69 19.69
N LEU A 129 -4.43 -1.57 20.59
CA LEU A 129 -5.37 -2.62 20.20
C LEU A 129 -6.68 -2.06 19.67
N ALA A 130 -7.27 -1.08 20.38
CA ALA A 130 -8.52 -0.45 19.94
C ALA A 130 -8.37 0.23 18.57
N LEU A 131 -7.27 0.95 18.36
CA LEU A 131 -6.97 1.60 17.09
C LEU A 131 -6.71 0.57 15.97
N LEU A 132 -6.04 -0.56 16.24
CA LEU A 132 -5.85 -1.63 15.24
C LEU A 132 -7.18 -2.27 14.81
N PHE A 133 -8.10 -2.51 15.75
CA PHE A 133 -9.43 -3.01 15.41
C PHE A 133 -10.20 -2.02 14.53
N LEU A 134 -10.21 -0.74 14.91
CA LEU A 134 -10.85 0.30 14.11
C LEU A 134 -10.17 0.49 12.75
N TRP A 135 -8.84 0.39 12.70
CA TRP A 135 -8.07 0.46 11.47
C TRP A 135 -8.46 -0.67 10.51
N GLY A 136 -8.54 -1.91 10.99
CA GLY A 136 -8.97 -3.05 10.19
C GLY A 136 -10.42 -2.94 9.70
N ALA A 137 -11.33 -2.45 10.54
CA ALA A 137 -12.71 -2.17 10.15
C ALA A 137 -12.79 -1.07 9.07
N SER A 138 -12.01 0.00 9.25
CA SER A 138 -11.92 1.13 8.31
C SER A 138 -11.33 0.71 6.96
N PHE A 139 -10.31 -0.16 6.98
CA PHE A 139 -9.70 -0.72 5.77
C PHE A 139 -10.71 -1.53 4.96
N THR A 140 -11.49 -2.38 5.65
CA THR A 140 -12.56 -3.18 5.02
C THR A 140 -13.62 -2.27 4.42
N LEU A 141 -14.03 -1.22 5.14
CA LEU A 141 -15.03 -0.27 4.67
C LEU A 141 -14.55 0.57 3.46
N PHE A 142 -13.27 0.96 3.47
CA PHE A 142 -12.66 1.74 2.38
C PHE A 142 -12.46 0.91 1.10
N THR A 143 -11.90 -0.29 1.23
CA THR A 143 -11.53 -1.14 0.08
C THR A 143 -12.66 -2.04 -0.41
N GLY A 144 -13.57 -2.44 0.49
CA GLY A 144 -14.55 -3.49 0.25
C GLY A 144 -13.96 -4.90 0.17
N VAL A 145 -12.67 -5.06 0.51
CA VAL A 145 -11.96 -6.35 0.45
C VAL A 145 -12.18 -7.11 1.75
N SER A 146 -12.57 -8.38 1.64
CA SER A 146 -12.72 -9.26 2.79
C SER A 146 -11.36 -9.77 3.29
N TRP A 147 -11.23 -10.01 4.60
CA TRP A 147 -10.03 -10.61 5.19
C TRP A 147 -9.72 -11.99 4.61
N LEU A 148 -10.76 -12.77 4.27
CA LEU A 148 -10.58 -14.08 3.64
C LEU A 148 -9.87 -13.94 2.29
N SER A 149 -10.30 -13.00 1.46
CA SER A 149 -9.68 -12.75 0.15
C SER A 149 -8.20 -12.35 0.27
N ILE A 150 -7.85 -11.61 1.34
CA ILE A 150 -6.45 -11.24 1.62
C ILE A 150 -5.64 -12.50 1.96
N VAL A 151 -6.14 -13.33 2.88
CA VAL A 151 -5.48 -14.57 3.29
C VAL A 151 -5.31 -15.52 2.10
N GLU A 152 -6.33 -15.68 1.26
CA GLU A 152 -6.28 -16.51 0.05
C GLU A 152 -5.24 -15.97 -0.95
N SER A 153 -5.22 -14.66 -1.19
CA SER A 153 -4.26 -14.03 -2.11
C SER A 153 -2.81 -14.20 -1.64
N ILE A 154 -2.57 -14.03 -0.33
CA ILE A 154 -1.24 -14.24 0.26
C ILE A 154 -0.85 -15.72 0.19
N GLY A 155 -1.80 -16.63 0.47
CA GLY A 155 -1.59 -18.07 0.37
C GLY A 155 -1.19 -18.49 -1.04
N GLN A 156 -1.92 -18.03 -2.05
CA GLN A 156 -1.59 -18.30 -3.45
C GLN A 156 -0.23 -17.73 -3.84
N ALA A 157 0.06 -16.48 -3.49
CA ALA A 157 1.35 -15.86 -3.77
C ALA A 157 2.52 -16.62 -3.11
N THR A 158 2.33 -17.14 -1.90
CA THR A 158 3.33 -17.93 -1.17
C THR A 158 3.58 -19.27 -1.86
N LEU A 159 2.53 -19.97 -2.28
CA LEU A 159 2.63 -21.24 -3.01
C LEU A 159 3.32 -21.05 -4.37
N ASP A 160 2.96 -20.00 -5.11
CA ASP A 160 3.56 -19.67 -6.39
C ASP A 160 5.05 -19.31 -6.26
N ALA A 161 5.41 -18.54 -5.22
CA ALA A 161 6.79 -18.21 -4.92
C ALA A 161 7.60 -19.47 -4.57
N PHE A 162 7.04 -20.37 -3.77
CA PHE A 162 7.68 -21.62 -3.40
C PHE A 162 7.86 -22.55 -4.61
N ALA A 163 6.84 -22.68 -5.46
CA ALA A 163 6.92 -23.44 -6.71
C ALA A 163 8.00 -22.88 -7.65
N LYS A 164 8.05 -21.56 -7.83
CA LYS A 164 9.10 -20.90 -8.63
C LYS A 164 10.49 -21.12 -8.05
N ALA A 165 10.65 -21.00 -6.74
CA ALA A 165 11.93 -21.24 -6.07
C ALA A 165 12.39 -22.69 -6.22
N LEU A 166 11.47 -23.67 -6.07
CA LEU A 166 11.78 -25.08 -6.28
C LEU A 166 12.13 -25.38 -7.74
N ASN A 167 11.41 -24.80 -8.70
CA ASN A 167 11.71 -24.97 -10.13
C ASN A 167 13.07 -24.36 -10.49
N PHE A 168 13.39 -23.19 -9.92
CA PHE A 168 14.69 -22.56 -10.08
C PHE A 168 15.82 -23.41 -9.51
N VAL A 169 15.65 -23.98 -8.31
CA VAL A 169 16.65 -24.86 -7.68
C VAL A 169 16.77 -26.21 -8.38
N ARG A 170 15.66 -26.75 -8.90
CA ARG A 170 15.66 -28.02 -9.65
C ARG A 170 16.34 -27.93 -11.01
N GLY A 171 16.58 -26.71 -11.53
CA GLY A 171 17.30 -26.45 -12.77
C GLY A 171 16.72 -27.26 -13.93
N ASP A 172 15.72 -26.70 -14.62
CA ASP A 172 14.98 -27.35 -15.72
C ASP A 172 15.86 -28.28 -16.57
N LYS A 173 15.83 -29.58 -16.24
CA LYS A 173 15.84 -30.60 -17.27
C LYS A 173 14.41 -30.66 -17.75
N GLU A 174 14.14 -29.86 -18.76
CA GLU A 174 12.99 -30.05 -19.63
C GLU A 174 13.04 -31.50 -20.09
N GLN A 175 12.30 -32.37 -19.39
CA GLN A 175 12.04 -33.71 -19.88
C GLN A 175 11.12 -33.48 -21.06
N VAL A 176 11.73 -33.29 -22.23
CA VAL A 176 11.09 -33.52 -23.52
C VAL A 176 10.47 -34.89 -23.38
N ILE A 177 9.16 -34.93 -23.11
CA ILE A 177 8.39 -36.16 -23.16
C ILE A 177 8.52 -36.57 -24.62
N GLU A 178 9.43 -37.50 -24.89
CA GLU A 178 9.57 -38.10 -26.20
C GLU A 178 8.17 -38.58 -26.57
N PRO A 179 7.52 -38.02 -27.59
CA PRO A 179 6.17 -38.43 -27.91
C PRO A 179 6.25 -39.91 -28.27
N LEU A 180 5.49 -40.74 -27.57
CA LEU A 180 5.39 -42.20 -27.76
C LEU A 180 5.26 -42.60 -29.26
N ALA A 181 4.75 -41.67 -30.08
CA ALA A 181 4.70 -41.75 -31.53
C ALA A 181 6.06 -42.01 -32.22
N TRP A 182 7.18 -41.46 -31.74
CA TRP A 182 8.50 -41.69 -32.33
C TRP A 182 9.03 -43.10 -32.03
N THR A 183 8.86 -43.56 -30.79
CA THR A 183 9.21 -44.92 -30.34
C THR A 183 8.40 -45.99 -31.08
N ILE A 184 7.10 -45.76 -31.28
CA ILE A 184 6.26 -46.69 -32.05
C ILE A 184 6.69 -46.71 -33.53
N ARG A 185 7.01 -45.55 -34.13
CA ARG A 185 7.44 -45.47 -35.53
C ARG A 185 8.80 -46.13 -35.76
N SER A 186 9.74 -46.02 -34.83
CA SER A 186 11.05 -46.68 -34.94
C SER A 186 10.94 -48.20 -34.79
N LEU A 187 10.10 -48.69 -33.88
CA LEU A 187 9.79 -50.12 -33.72
C LEU A 187 9.11 -50.71 -34.96
N CYS A 188 8.11 -50.03 -35.53
CA CYS A 188 7.49 -50.47 -36.78
C CYS A 188 8.48 -50.55 -37.94
N THR A 189 9.45 -49.63 -38.00
CA THR A 189 10.48 -49.62 -39.06
C THR A 189 11.47 -50.79 -38.90
N GLN A 190 11.88 -51.09 -37.66
CA GLN A 190 12.74 -52.24 -37.33
C GLN A 190 12.06 -53.59 -37.70
N ILE A 191 10.78 -53.78 -37.35
CA ILE A 191 10.03 -55.00 -37.67
C ILE A 191 9.89 -55.19 -39.19
N ARG A 192 9.72 -54.09 -39.95
CA ARG A 192 9.59 -54.14 -41.41
C ARG A 192 10.88 -54.54 -42.12
N LEU A 193 12.04 -54.34 -41.49
CA LEU A 193 13.34 -54.76 -42.04
C LEU A 193 13.63 -56.23 -41.74
N GLN A 194 13.17 -56.77 -40.62
CA GLN A 194 13.33 -58.18 -40.23
C GLN A 194 12.42 -59.14 -41.02
N THR A 195 11.36 -58.64 -41.67
CA THR A 195 10.41 -59.45 -42.44
C THR A 195 10.71 -59.49 -43.95
N LYS A 196 11.83 -58.90 -44.38
CA LYS A 196 12.26 -58.82 -45.79
C LYS A 196 13.49 -59.67 -46.14
N SER A 197 13.99 -60.48 -45.21
CA SER A 197 14.99 -61.55 -45.45
C SER A 197 14.32 -62.91 -45.46
#